data_AF-A0A920R4T7-F1
#
_entry.id   AF-A0A920R4T7-F1
#
_cell.length_a   1.000
_cell.length_b   1.000
_cell.length_c   1.000
_cell.angle_alpha   90.00
_cell.angle_beta   90.00
_cell.angle_gamma   90.00
#
_symmetry.space_group_name_H-M   'P 1'
#
loop_
_entity.id
_entity.type
_entity.pdbx_description
1 polymer ?
#
loop_
_entity_poly.entity_id
_entity_poly.type
_entity_poly.pdbx_seq_one_letter_code
_entity_poly.pdbx_strand_id
1 'polypeptide(L)'
;MTEEFNGLDNGSSLSDRLIAALYAGKNSGGQQGSDGKHLDERSACLMVHTPGEQFPVNTRVDYSDDAITELKKAIDAYQPMHKFYLARAANPVNLPPQDRWSEDLDMSSG
;
A
#
# COMPACT_ATOMS: atom_id res chain seq x y z
N MET A 1 -15.31 8.14 4.98
CA MET A 1 -14.47 6.95 5.25
C MET A 1 -15.17 5.65 4.88
N THR A 2 -16.24 5.27 5.59
CA THR A 2 -16.98 4.00 5.33
C THR A 2 -17.59 3.94 3.93
N GLU A 3 -18.12 5.05 3.42
CA GLU A 3 -18.71 5.12 2.08
C GLU A 3 -17.65 4.85 1.00
N GLU A 4 -16.53 5.57 1.00
CA GLU A 4 -15.43 5.34 0.05
C GLU A 4 -14.84 3.92 0.15
N PHE A 5 -14.71 3.37 1.35
CA PHE A 5 -14.25 1.99 1.53
C PHE A 5 -15.18 0.95 0.88
N ASN A 6 -16.50 1.17 0.95
CA ASN A 6 -17.51 0.27 0.42
C ASN A 6 -17.91 0.59 -1.03
N GLY A 7 -17.62 1.79 -1.52
CA GLY A 7 -18.03 2.30 -2.82
C GLY A 7 -17.10 1.93 -3.96
N LEU A 8 -15.85 1.52 -3.67
CA LEU A 8 -14.99 0.92 -4.68
C LEU A 8 -15.53 -0.45 -5.12
N ASP A 9 -15.30 -0.78 -6.39
CA ASP A 9 -15.80 -2.01 -7.01
C ASP A 9 -15.19 -3.29 -6.39
N ASN A 10 -15.78 -4.44 -6.73
CA ASN A 10 -15.29 -5.75 -6.28
C ASN A 10 -13.94 -6.14 -6.92
N GLY A 11 -13.44 -5.40 -7.91
CA GLY A 11 -12.14 -5.62 -8.55
C GLY A 11 -10.99 -4.95 -7.80
N SER A 12 -11.30 -3.96 -6.96
CA SER A 12 -10.33 -3.21 -6.18
C SER A 12 -9.74 -4.07 -5.05
N SER A 13 -8.42 -3.97 -4.85
CA SER A 13 -7.78 -4.70 -3.76
C SER A 13 -8.24 -4.15 -2.39
N LEU A 14 -8.12 -4.97 -1.34
CA LEU A 14 -8.37 -4.50 0.02
C LEU A 14 -7.47 -3.30 0.37
N SER A 15 -6.23 -3.28 -0.12
CA SER A 15 -5.31 -2.16 0.06
C SER A 15 -5.83 -0.87 -0.57
N ASP A 16 -6.37 -0.93 -1.79
CA ASP A 16 -6.93 0.26 -2.47
C ASP A 16 -8.14 0.82 -1.73
N ARG A 17 -9.01 -0.06 -1.23
CA ARG A 17 -10.19 0.31 -0.43
C ARG A 17 -9.79 1.00 0.88
N LEU A 18 -8.78 0.47 1.57
CA LEU A 18 -8.27 1.07 2.80
C LEU A 18 -7.60 2.42 2.53
N ILE A 19 -6.88 2.57 1.42
CA ILE A 19 -6.31 3.86 1.02
C ILE A 19 -7.40 4.89 0.70
N ALA A 20 -8.45 4.50 -0.04
CA ALA A 20 -9.60 5.38 -0.31
C ALA A 20 -10.27 5.83 0.99
N ALA A 21 -10.42 4.92 1.96
CA ALA A 21 -10.94 5.26 3.29
C ALA A 21 -10.08 6.30 4.02
N LEU A 22 -8.74 6.21 3.92
CA LEU A 22 -7.82 7.17 4.52
C LEU A 22 -7.95 8.56 3.88
N TYR A 23 -7.98 8.65 2.54
CA TYR A 23 -8.22 9.92 1.85
C TYR A 23 -9.56 10.55 2.25
N ALA A 24 -10.61 9.74 2.33
CA ALA A 24 -11.92 10.21 2.77
C ALA A 24 -11.87 10.79 4.19
N GLY A 25 -11.09 10.17 5.09
CA GLY A 25 -10.84 10.66 6.44
C GLY A 25 -10.14 12.02 6.46
N LYS A 26 -9.06 12.17 5.69
CA LYS A 26 -8.35 13.45 5.49
C LYS A 26 -9.31 14.54 5.01
N ASN A 27 -10.11 14.24 3.99
CA ASN A 27 -11.01 15.21 3.36
C ASN A 27 -12.24 15.58 4.21
N SER A 28 -12.66 14.73 5.15
CA SER A 28 -13.83 14.98 6.00
C SER A 28 -13.53 15.80 7.27
N GLY A 29 -12.30 16.30 7.42
CA GLY A 29 -11.87 17.10 8.57
C GLY A 29 -10.39 16.92 8.90
N GLY A 30 -9.86 15.70 8.68
CA GLY A 30 -8.45 15.37 8.86
C GLY A 30 -7.89 15.76 10.24
N GLN A 31 -6.60 16.08 10.29
CA GLN A 31 -6.00 16.66 11.50
C GLN A 31 -6.27 18.17 11.56
N GLN A 32 -6.54 18.68 12.77
CA GLN A 32 -6.73 20.10 13.03
C GLN A 32 -5.81 20.57 14.15
N GLY A 33 -5.22 21.76 13.96
CA GLY A 33 -4.47 22.45 14.99
C GLY A 33 -5.37 23.07 16.06
N SER A 34 -4.77 23.56 17.14
CA SER A 34 -5.49 24.25 18.22
C SER A 34 -6.22 25.52 17.77
N ASP A 35 -5.85 26.08 16.61
CA ASP A 35 -6.51 27.23 15.98
C ASP A 35 -7.57 26.83 14.94
N GLY A 36 -7.87 25.53 14.83
CA GLY A 36 -8.86 24.98 13.89
C GLY A 36 -8.37 24.88 12.44
N LYS A 37 -7.12 25.25 12.14
CA LYS A 37 -6.57 25.06 10.79
C LYS A 37 -6.29 23.59 10.53
N HIS A 38 -6.53 23.16 9.29
CA HIS A 38 -6.14 21.83 8.84
C HIS A 38 -4.61 21.66 8.94
N LEU A 39 -4.19 20.50 9.40
CA LEU A 39 -2.80 20.07 9.43
C LEU A 39 -2.66 18.84 8.53
N ASP A 40 -1.60 18.80 7.75
CA ASP A 40 -1.28 17.61 6.97
C ASP A 40 -0.96 16.42 7.90
N GLU A 41 -1.45 15.24 7.53
CA GLU A 41 -1.06 14.00 8.18
C GLU A 41 0.45 13.75 7.97
N ARG A 42 1.20 13.71 9.07
CA ARG A 42 2.66 13.51 9.01
C ARG A 42 3.12 12.08 8.84
N SER A 43 2.24 11.12 9.06
CA SER A 43 2.56 9.70 8.97
C SER A 43 1.33 8.90 8.53
N ALA A 44 1.55 7.79 7.83
CA ALA A 44 0.50 6.87 7.46
C ALA A 44 1.06 5.44 7.43
N CYS A 45 0.20 4.45 7.70
CA CYS A 45 0.58 3.04 7.73
C CYS A 45 -0.57 2.20 7.19
N LEU A 46 -0.23 1.13 6.48
CA LEU A 46 -1.17 0.09 6.07
C LEU A 46 -0.56 -1.29 6.33
N MET A 47 -1.37 -2.17 6.91
CA MET A 47 -1.03 -3.58 7.08
C MET A 47 -2.21 -4.43 6.64
N VAL A 48 -2.01 -5.32 5.67
CA VAL A 48 -3.01 -6.25 5.15
C VAL A 48 -2.47 -7.67 5.23
N HIS A 49 -3.23 -8.53 5.90
CA HIS A 49 -2.93 -9.96 6.03
C HIS A 49 -3.88 -10.78 5.16
N THR A 50 -3.31 -11.74 4.44
CA THR A 50 -4.07 -12.76 3.72
C THR A 50 -3.87 -14.11 4.41
N PRO A 51 -4.94 -14.88 4.69
CA PRO A 51 -4.79 -16.22 5.23
C PRO A 51 -3.86 -17.10 4.36
N GLY A 52 -2.87 -17.73 4.99
CA GLY A 52 -1.93 -18.62 4.32
C GLY A 52 -0.74 -17.94 3.65
N GLU A 53 -0.72 -16.61 3.54
CA GLU A 53 0.47 -15.88 3.09
C GLU A 53 1.48 -15.72 4.23
N GLN A 54 2.76 -15.95 3.93
CA GLN A 54 3.82 -15.91 4.95
C GLN A 54 4.16 -14.48 5.38
N PHE A 55 3.93 -13.50 4.52
CA PHE A 55 4.25 -12.09 4.77
C PHE A 55 3.05 -11.21 4.42
N PRO A 56 2.67 -10.25 5.28
CA PRO A 56 1.65 -9.27 4.96
C PRO A 56 2.17 -8.20 3.99
N VAL A 57 1.25 -7.48 3.34
CA VAL A 57 1.56 -6.15 2.82
C VAL A 57 1.62 -5.21 4.02
N ASN A 58 2.83 -4.77 4.38
CA ASN A 58 3.07 -3.92 5.55
C ASN A 58 3.96 -2.75 5.16
N THR A 59 3.35 -1.60 4.95
CA THR A 59 4.04 -0.40 4.47
C THR A 59 3.72 0.77 5.38
N ARG A 60 4.74 1.58 5.68
CA ARG A 60 4.64 2.70 6.61
C ARG A 60 5.46 3.88 6.11
N VAL A 61 4.85 5.05 6.18
CA VAL A 61 5.48 6.36 6.00
C VAL A 61 5.51 7.00 7.37
N ASP A 62 6.69 7.08 7.96
CA ASP A 62 6.88 7.61 9.32
C ASP A 62 6.91 9.15 9.37
N TYR A 63 7.33 9.79 8.28
CA TYR A 63 7.33 11.23 8.15
C TYR A 63 7.11 11.64 6.69
N SER A 64 6.17 12.55 6.45
CA SER A 64 5.89 13.16 5.16
C SER A 64 5.00 14.39 5.33
N ASP A 65 4.99 15.28 4.34
CA ASP A 65 4.01 16.36 4.24
C ASP A 65 2.77 15.90 3.44
N ASP A 66 2.80 14.69 2.85
CA ASP A 66 1.71 14.06 2.11
C ASP A 66 1.68 12.54 2.33
N ALA A 67 1.60 12.13 3.60
CA ALA A 67 1.86 10.75 4.01
C ALA A 67 0.96 9.70 3.36
N ILE A 68 -0.32 10.01 3.11
CA ILE A 68 -1.27 9.06 2.51
C ILE A 68 -0.92 8.80 1.04
N THR A 69 -0.56 9.85 0.29
CA THR A 69 -0.14 9.73 -1.11
C THR A 69 1.16 8.96 -1.24
N GLU A 70 2.14 9.24 -0.38
CA GLU A 70 3.40 8.50 -0.38
C GLU A 70 3.22 7.05 0.05
N LEU A 71 2.31 6.77 1.00
CA LEU A 71 1.96 5.41 1.38
C LEU A 71 1.37 4.64 0.20
N LYS A 72 0.46 5.24 -0.58
CA LYS A 72 -0.11 4.60 -1.78
C LYS A 72 0.98 4.27 -2.80
N LYS A 73 1.87 5.21 -3.10
CA LYS A 73 3.02 5.00 -3.99
C LYS A 73 3.91 3.84 -3.52
N ALA A 74 4.21 3.80 -2.23
CA ALA A 74 5.04 2.75 -1.65
C ALA A 74 4.35 1.37 -1.68
N ILE A 75 3.04 1.31 -1.46
CA ILE A 75 2.25 0.07 -1.62
C ILE A 75 2.30 -0.41 -3.06
N ASP A 76 2.04 0.48 -4.03
CA ASP A 76 2.00 0.13 -5.46
C ASP A 76 3.36 -0.40 -5.93
N ALA A 77 4.45 0.25 -5.51
CA ALA A 77 5.80 -0.22 -5.81
C ALA A 77 6.12 -1.56 -5.12
N TYR A 78 5.60 -1.80 -3.92
CA TYR A 78 5.85 -3.02 -3.16
C TYR A 78 5.01 -4.22 -3.64
N GLN A 79 3.81 -4.02 -4.20
CA GLN A 79 2.94 -5.11 -4.65
C GLN A 79 3.62 -6.16 -5.54
N PRO A 80 4.36 -5.81 -6.61
CA PRO A 80 5.07 -6.82 -7.40
C PRO A 80 6.12 -7.56 -6.56
N MET A 81 6.88 -6.84 -5.72
CA MET A 81 7.90 -7.44 -4.85
C MET A 81 7.30 -8.40 -3.82
N HIS A 82 6.14 -8.07 -3.26
CA HIS A 82 5.41 -8.93 -2.33
C HIS A 82 5.07 -10.28 -2.96
N LYS A 83 4.56 -10.28 -4.21
CA LYS A 83 4.30 -11.51 -4.97
C LYS A 83 5.58 -12.34 -5.16
N PHE A 84 6.69 -11.69 -5.52
CA PHE A 84 7.99 -12.37 -5.62
C PHE A 84 8.44 -12.98 -4.30
N TYR A 85 8.34 -12.24 -3.19
CA TYR A 85 8.74 -12.74 -1.88
C TYR A 85 7.88 -13.91 -1.41
N LEU A 86 6.58 -13.88 -1.67
CA LEU A 86 5.70 -15.03 -1.39
C LEU A 86 6.09 -16.25 -2.23
N ALA A 87 6.32 -16.06 -3.53
CA ALA A 87 6.75 -17.14 -4.41
C ALA A 87 8.09 -17.74 -3.97
N ARG A 88 9.04 -16.87 -3.57
CA ARG A 88 10.37 -17.28 -3.10
C ARG A 88 10.32 -17.99 -1.76
N ALA A 89 9.44 -17.58 -0.85
CA ALA A 89 9.23 -18.30 0.40
C ALA A 89 8.64 -19.69 0.17
N ALA A 90 7.73 -19.83 -0.79
CA ALA A 90 7.13 -21.12 -1.15
C ALA A 90 8.12 -22.04 -1.88
N ASN A 91 8.99 -21.51 -2.74
CA ASN A 91 10.00 -22.28 -3.47
C ASN A 91 11.32 -21.51 -3.64
N PRO A 92 12.23 -21.56 -2.66
CA PRO A 92 13.45 -20.77 -2.66
C PRO A 92 14.51 -21.25 -3.66
N VAL A 93 14.40 -22.46 -4.22
CA VAL A 93 15.42 -23.07 -5.08
C VAL A 93 15.26 -22.68 -6.55
N ASN A 94 14.03 -22.47 -7.00
CA ASN A 94 13.71 -22.31 -8.43
C ASN A 94 13.46 -20.87 -8.87
N LEU A 95 13.54 -19.90 -7.96
CA LEU A 95 13.36 -18.48 -8.30
C LEU A 95 14.70 -17.79 -8.47
N PRO A 96 14.88 -17.01 -9.56
CA PRO A 96 16.10 -16.26 -9.76
C PRO A 96 16.30 -15.24 -8.62
N PRO A 97 17.55 -14.80 -8.38
CA PRO A 97 17.81 -13.74 -7.42
C PRO A 97 17.11 -12.44 -7.85
N GLN A 98 16.89 -11.55 -6.89
CA GLN A 98 16.02 -10.38 -7.06
C GLN A 98 16.43 -9.44 -8.21
N ASP A 99 17.74 -9.25 -8.41
CA ASP A 99 18.33 -8.44 -9.49
C ASP A 99 17.96 -8.96 -10.88
N ARG A 100 17.86 -10.28 -11.03
CA ARG A 100 17.49 -10.95 -12.29
C ARG A 100 15.99 -11.00 -12.49
N TRP A 101 15.20 -11.13 -11.43
CA TRP A 101 13.74 -11.14 -11.51
C TRP A 101 13.17 -9.77 -11.90
N SER A 102 13.78 -8.67 -11.47
CA SER A 102 13.35 -7.32 -11.86
C SER A 102 13.43 -7.06 -13.36
N GLU A 103 14.38 -7.70 -14.06
CA GLU A 103 14.54 -7.57 -15.51
C GLU A 103 13.34 -8.18 -16.28
N ASP A 104 12.73 -9.24 -15.76
CA ASP A 104 11.56 -9.91 -16.37
C ASP A 104 10.27 -9.10 -16.22
N LEU A 105 10.13 -8.29 -15.16
CA LEU A 105 8.97 -7.41 -14.96
C LEU A 105 8.95 -6.26 -15.96
N ASP A 106 10.10 -5.61 -16.20
CA ASP A 106 10.24 -4.52 -17.17
C ASP A 106 9.92 -5.00 -18.60
N MET A 107 10.29 -6.25 -18.93
CA MET A 107 10.01 -6.86 -20.23
C MET A 107 8.54 -7.21 -20.47
N SER A 108 7.74 -7.40 -19.41
CA SER A 108 6.29 -7.67 -19.50
C SER A 108 5.43 -6.39 -19.57
N SER A 109 6.07 -5.23 -19.47
CA SER A 109 5.45 -3.90 -19.44
C SER A 109 5.60 -3.11 -20.75
N GLY A 110 6.28 -3.68 -21.75
CA GLY A 110 6.63 -3.05 -23.04
C GLY A 110 5.88 -3.62 -24.23
#